data_AF-A0A7D5R5S5-F1
#
_entry.id   AF-A0A7D5R5S5-F1
#
_cell.length_a   1.000
_cell.length_b   1.000
_cell.length_c   1.000
_cell.angle_alpha   90.00
_cell.angle_beta   90.00
_cell.angle_gamma   90.00
#
_symmetry.space_group_name_H-M   'P 1'
#
loop_
_entity.id
_entity.type
_entity.pdbx_description
1 polymer ?
#
loop_
_entity_poly.entity_id
_entity_poly.type
_entity_poly.pdbx_seq_one_letter_code
_entity_poly.pdbx_strand_id
1 'polypeptide(L)' 'MTGLSEIESLKSENQKLRKYISLISAEIELIQRVGEIRQNFISSDDSKHIITPIMDRIFRIKDEKLTLQKELDLD' A
#
# COMPACT_ATOMS: atom_id res chain seq x y z
N MET A 1 -32.27 -14.61 -12.62
CA MET A 1 -30.92 -15.10 -12.22
C MET A 1 -29.87 -13.97 -12.24
N THR A 2 -30.26 -12.70 -12.05
CA THR A 2 -29.37 -11.54 -12.29
C THR A 2 -28.88 -10.84 -11.02
N GLY A 3 -29.65 -10.88 -9.93
CA GLY A 3 -29.25 -10.20 -8.67
C GLY A 3 -28.12 -10.89 -7.90
N LEU A 4 -27.98 -12.22 -8.00
CA LEU A 4 -26.93 -12.94 -7.27
C LEU A 4 -25.53 -12.62 -7.83
N SER A 5 -25.39 -12.59 -9.15
CA SER A 5 -24.13 -12.27 -9.83
C SER A 5 -23.72 -10.81 -9.65
N GLU A 6 -24.69 -9.89 -9.59
CA GLU A 6 -24.42 -8.47 -9.32
C GLU A 6 -23.92 -8.26 -7.89
N ILE A 7 -24.54 -8.92 -6.90
CA ILE A 7 -24.09 -8.88 -5.51
C ILE A 7 -22.68 -9.45 -5.37
N GLU A 8 -22.36 -10.56 -6.05
CA GLU A 8 -21.02 -11.16 -6.04
C GLU A 8 -19.97 -10.22 -6.67
N SER A 9 -20.31 -9.58 -7.78
CA SER A 9 -19.45 -8.57 -8.42
C SER A 9 -19.16 -7.40 -7.48
N LEU A 10 -20.21 -6.80 -6.90
CA LEU A 10 -20.08 -5.69 -5.96
C LEU A 10 -19.28 -6.08 -4.71
N LYS A 11 -19.45 -7.30 -4.21
CA LYS A 11 -18.67 -7.81 -3.09
C LYS A 11 -17.19 -7.93 -3.43
N SER A 12 -16.87 -8.44 -4.62
CA SER A 12 -15.49 -8.52 -5.09
C SER A 12 -14.86 -7.13 -5.26
N GLU A 13 -15.58 -6.19 -5.86
CA GLU A 13 -15.12 -4.81 -6.03
C GLU A 13 -14.89 -4.13 -4.67
N ASN A 14 -15.82 -4.29 -3.72
CA ASN A 14 -15.67 -3.75 -2.37
C ASN A 14 -14.45 -4.32 -1.63
N GLN A 15 -14.14 -5.61 -1.82
CA GLN A 15 -12.93 -6.23 -1.27
C GLN A 15 -11.66 -5.63 -1.87
N LYS A 16 -11.64 -5.41 -3.19
CA LYS A 16 -10.52 -4.74 -3.88
C LYS A 16 -10.33 -3.31 -3.39
N LEU A 17 -11.41 -2.53 -3.24
CA LEU A 17 -11.37 -1.17 -2.69
C LEU A 17 -10.82 -1.13 -1.26
N ARG A 18 -11.27 -2.03 -0.39
CA ARG A 18 -10.72 -2.14 0.99
C ARG A 18 -9.24 -2.47 0.99
N LYS A 19 -8.79 -3.37 0.11
CA LYS A 19 -7.37 -3.69 -0.05
C LYS A 19 -6.60 -2.47 -0.54
N TYR A 20 -7.11 -1.76 -1.55
CA TYR A 20 -6.50 -0.54 -2.08
C TYR A 20 -6.33 0.55 -1.02
N ILE A 21 -7.38 0.82 -0.23
CA ILE A 21 -7.33 1.76 0.91
C ILE A 21 -6.28 1.32 1.93
N SER A 22 -6.28 0.03 2.30
CA SER A 22 -5.30 -0.50 3.27
C SER A 22 -3.85 -0.33 2.79
N LEU A 23 -3.59 -0.50 1.48
CA LEU A 23 -2.27 -0.29 0.91
C LEU A 23 -1.87 1.20 0.92
N ILE A 24 -2.81 2.12 0.66
CA ILE A 24 -2.55 3.56 0.78
C ILE A 24 -2.16 3.92 2.23
N SER A 25 -2.94 3.45 3.21
CA SER A 25 -2.63 3.69 4.62
C SER A 25 -1.25 3.15 5.01
N ALA A 26 -0.94 1.92 4.61
CA ALA A 26 0.37 1.32 4.88
C ALA A 26 1.52 2.09 4.21
N GLU A 27 1.34 2.58 2.98
CA GLU A 27 2.36 3.40 2.32
C GLU A 27 2.66 4.69 3.10
N ILE A 28 1.61 5.39 3.55
CA ILE A 28 1.74 6.63 4.32
C ILE A 28 2.48 6.37 5.64
N GLU A 29 2.08 5.34 6.38
CA GLU A 29 2.71 4.96 7.65
C GLU A 29 4.19 4.60 7.46
N LEU A 30 4.53 3.84 6.42
CA LEU A 30 5.92 3.46 6.16
C LEU A 30 6.78 4.66 5.73
N ILE A 31 6.23 5.58 4.94
CA ILE A 31 6.94 6.82 4.57
C ILE A 31 7.22 7.67 5.81
N GLN A 32 6.23 7.84 6.69
CA GLN A 32 6.40 8.52 7.97
C GLN A 32 7.48 7.84 8.81
N ARG A 33 7.44 6.50 8.91
CA ARG A 33 8.41 5.73 9.66
C ARG A 33 9.83 5.88 9.13
N VAL A 34 10.02 5.92 7.81
CA VAL A 34 11.33 6.23 7.20
C VAL A 34 11.81 7.62 7.62
N GLY A 35 10.92 8.62 7.63
CA GLY A 35 11.23 9.96 8.13
C GLY A 35 11.72 9.97 9.58
N GLU A 36 10.99 9.29 10.46
CA GLU A 36 11.34 9.15 11.89
C GLU A 36 12.70 8.46 12.09
N ILE A 37 12.96 7.36 11.36
CA ILE A 37 14.24 6.64 11.46
C ILE A 37 15.38 7.55 11.00
N ARG A 38 15.22 8.30 9.90
CA ARG A 38 16.25 9.24 9.45
C ARG A 38 16.55 10.30 10.49
N GLN A 39 15.53 10.82 11.18
CA GLN A 39 15.70 11.82 12.24
C GLN A 39 16.35 11.25 13.51
N ASN A 40 16.04 10.01 13.86
CA ASN A 40 16.57 9.39 15.08
C ASN A 40 18.01 8.86 14.90
N PHE A 41 18.44 8.58 13.67
CA PHE A 41 19.73 7.96 13.36
C PHE A 41 20.62 8.84 12.45
N ILE A 42 20.52 10.18 12.55
CA ILE A 42 21.19 11.17 11.67
C ILE A 42 22.69 10.92 11.46
N SER A 43 23.39 10.32 12.43
CA SER A 43 24.84 10.10 12.39
C SER A 43 25.26 8.62 12.24
N SER A 44 24.31 7.71 11.96
CA SER A 44 24.60 6.27 11.87
C SER A 44 24.27 5.68 10.50
N ASP A 45 25.21 4.88 9.97
CA ASP A 45 24.97 4.02 8.81
C ASP A 45 23.90 2.96 9.10
N ASP A 46 23.58 2.68 10.38
CA ASP A 46 22.50 1.79 10.79
C ASP A 46 21.14 2.24 10.25
N SER A 47 20.95 3.55 10.07
CA SER A 47 19.73 4.10 9.46
C SER A 47 19.44 3.50 8.08
N LYS A 48 20.49 3.33 7.26
CA LYS A 48 20.36 2.77 5.91
C LYS A 48 19.94 1.30 5.98
N HIS A 49 20.53 0.53 6.88
CA HIS A 49 20.21 -0.88 7.06
C HIS A 49 18.76 -1.09 7.51
N ILE A 50 18.23 -0.22 8.37
CA ILE A 50 16.83 -0.29 8.82
C ILE A 50 15.85 0.21 7.74
N ILE A 51 16.20 1.29 7.03
CA ILE A 51 15.31 1.91 6.04
C ILE A 51 15.19 1.07 4.76
N THR A 52 16.24 0.38 4.33
CA THR A 52 16.25 -0.40 3.08
C THR A 52 15.07 -1.38 2.96
N PRO A 53 14.83 -2.30 3.91
CA PRO A 53 13.70 -3.22 3.81
C PRO A 53 12.33 -2.52 3.85
N ILE A 54 12.25 -1.35 4.50
CA ILE A 54 11.03 -0.53 4.54
C ILE A 54 10.77 0.11 3.17
N MET A 55 11.81 0.65 2.54
CA MET A 55 11.73 1.19 1.18
C MET A 55 11.34 0.11 0.17
N ASP A 56 11.93 -1.08 0.27
CA ASP A 56 11.55 -2.21 -0.57
C ASP A 56 10.06 -2.58 -0.41
N ARG A 57 9.54 -2.50 0.83
CA ARG A 57 8.11 -2.73 1.07
C ARG A 57 7.26 -1.62 0.46
N ILE A 58 7.67 -0.35 0.54
CA ILE A 58 6.99 0.78 -0.10
C ILE A 58 6.93 0.56 -1.63
N PHE A 59 8.04 0.14 -2.26
CA PHE A 59 8.05 -0.14 -3.70
C PHE A 59 7.07 -1.25 -4.08
N ARG A 60 7.02 -2.35 -3.31
CA ARG A 60 6.01 -3.41 -3.53
C ARG A 60 4.58 -2.90 -3.36
N ILE A 61 4.31 -2.10 -2.33
CA ILE A 61 2.98 -1.51 -2.11
C ILE A 61 2.56 -0.64 -3.29
N LYS A 62 3.47 0.17 -3.85
CA LYS A 62 3.18 0.99 -5.03
C LYS A 62 2.78 0.16 -6.25
N ASP A 63 3.47 -0.96 -6.48
CA ASP A 63 3.16 -1.89 -7.57
C ASP A 63 1.81 -2.60 -7.36
N GLU A 64 1.56 -3.08 -6.13
CA GLU A 64 0.27 -3.67 -5.75
C GLU A 64 -0.89 -2.67 -5.90
N LYS A 65 -0.69 -1.40 -5.50
CA LYS A 65 -1.67 -0.32 -5.67
C LYS A 65 -1.95 -0.05 -7.13
N LEU A 66 -0.93 0.07 -7.96
CA LEU A 66 -1.09 0.36 -9.38
C LEU A 66 -1.91 -0.74 -10.08
N THR A 67 -1.70 -2.00 -9.68
CA THR A 67 -2.49 -3.12 -10.19
C THR A 67 -3.96 -2.98 -9.80
N LEU A 68 -4.26 -2.71 -8.53
CA LEU A 68 -5.63 -2.53 -8.06
C LEU A 68 -6.31 -1.28 -8.62
N GLN A 69 -5.56 -0.19 -8.81
CA GLN A 69 -6.06 1.05 -9.42
C GLN A 69 -6.61 0.79 -10.82
N LYS A 70 -5.89 0.02 -11.63
CA LYS A 70 -6.34 -0.41 -12.96
C LYS A 70 -7.53 -1.37 -12.91
N GLU A 71 -7.54 -2.31 -11.96
CA GLU A 71 -8.68 -3.24 -11.80
C GLU A 71 -9.96 -2.58 -11.31
N LEU A 72 -9.86 -1.39 -10.71
CA LEU A 72 -10.95 -0.62 -10.12
C LEU A 72 -11.31 0.63 -10.95
N ASP A 73 -10.64 0.87 -12.07
CA ASP A 73 -10.82 2.05 -12.92
C ASP A 73 -10.74 3.38 -12.15
N LEU A 74 -9.75 3.52 -11.24
CA LEU A 74 -9.56 4.70 -10.38
C LEU A 74 -8.54 5.72 -10.93
N ASP A 75 -8.33 5.74 -12.25
CA ASP A 75 -7.40 6.65 -12.95
C ASP A 75 -7.90 8.09 -13.05
#